data_AF-A0A1G3LLC0-F1
#
_entry.id   AF-A0A1G3LLC0-F1
#
_cell.length_a   1.000
_cell.length_b   1.000
_cell.length_c   1.000
_cell.angle_alpha   90.00
_cell.angle_beta   90.00
_cell.angle_gamma   90.00
#
_symmetry.space_group_name_H-M   'P 1'
#
loop_
_entity.id
_entity.type
_entity.pdbx_description
1 polymer ?
#
loop_
_entity_poly.entity_id
_entity_poly.type
_entity_poly.pdbx_seq_one_letter_code
_entity_poly.pdbx_strand_id
1 'polypeptide(L)'
;MIWVLYLLASFGLAFGIQNKLPFLHGRYNLLDSLLQCPYCLGFWTGWATWGLSWAIHGKPVLHPVEACWWQYPLAGLIWAFASSVVCYVLYVSIVWLEDSLERK
;
A
#
# COMPACT_ATOMS: atom_id res chain seq x y z
N MET A 1 9.84 14.20 2.71
CA MET A 1 8.67 14.25 3.62
C MET A 1 7.38 13.77 2.96
N ILE A 2 6.99 14.31 1.79
CA ILE A 2 5.70 13.95 1.16
C ILE A 2 5.55 12.45 0.83
N TRP A 3 6.64 11.77 0.47
CA TRP A 3 6.66 10.33 0.22
C TRP A 3 6.18 9.51 1.43
N VAL A 4 6.56 9.90 2.65
CA VAL A 4 6.16 9.17 3.88
C VAL A 4 4.65 9.23 4.09
N LEU A 5 4.02 10.36 3.77
CA LEU A 5 2.57 10.51 3.86
C LEU A 5 1.84 9.59 2.88
N TYR A 6 2.40 9.38 1.68
CA TYR A 6 1.82 8.45 0.72
C TYR A 6 1.98 6.98 1.14
N LEU A 7 3.07 6.61 1.82
CA LEU A 7 3.23 5.27 2.41
C LEU A 7 2.25 5.03 3.57
N LEU A 8 2.03 6.06 4.41
CA LEU A 8 1.00 5.97 5.45
C LEU A 8 -0.40 5.92 4.85
N ALA A 9 -0.66 6.63 3.75
CA ALA A 9 -1.91 6.56 3.03
C ALA A 9 -2.11 5.19 2.37
N SER A 10 -1.06 4.56 1.81
CA SER A 10 -1.16 3.22 1.24
C SER A 10 -1.43 2.17 2.31
N PHE A 11 -0.83 2.31 3.50
CA PHE A 11 -1.15 1.49 4.66
C PHE A 11 -2.57 1.71 5.17
N GLY A 12 -3.03 2.96 5.30
CA GLY A 12 -4.39 3.28 5.73
C GLY A 12 -5.45 2.76 4.76
N LEU A 13 -5.21 2.87 3.45
CA LEU A 13 -6.03 2.23 2.42
C LEU A 13 -6.02 0.72 2.58
N ALA A 14 -4.84 0.14 2.84
CA ALA A 14 -4.71 -1.30 2.95
C ALA A 14 -5.49 -1.85 4.14
N PHE A 15 -5.25 -1.27 5.30
CA PHE A 15 -5.95 -1.59 6.55
C PHE A 15 -7.46 -1.33 6.46
N GLY A 16 -7.87 -0.24 5.79
CA GLY A 16 -9.27 0.09 5.58
C GLY A 16 -9.99 -0.90 4.69
N ILE A 17 -9.35 -1.35 3.60
CA ILE A 17 -9.91 -2.37 2.71
C ILE A 17 -10.05 -3.71 3.44
N GLN A 18 -9.04 -4.07 4.24
CA GLN A 18 -9.07 -5.31 5.04
C GLN A 18 -10.18 -5.33 6.10
N ASN A 19 -10.37 -4.22 6.83
CA ASN A 19 -11.26 -4.22 8.01
C ASN A 19 -12.66 -3.63 7.77
N LYS A 20 -12.85 -2.74 6.78
CA LYS A 20 -14.05 -1.90 6.66
C LYS A 20 -14.88 -2.12 5.40
N LEU A 21 -14.48 -3.05 4.53
CA LEU A 21 -15.25 -3.37 3.32
C LEU A 21 -15.82 -4.79 3.37
N PRO A 22 -16.79 -5.07 4.28
CA PRO A 22 -17.44 -6.38 4.34
C PRO A 22 -18.23 -6.69 3.05
N PHE A 23 -18.56 -5.68 2.23
CA PHE A 23 -19.22 -5.87 0.93
C PHE A 23 -18.32 -6.49 -0.16
N LEU A 24 -17.00 -6.35 0.00
CA LEU A 24 -16.00 -6.90 -0.92
C LEU A 24 -15.63 -8.34 -0.58
N HIS A 25 -15.93 -8.77 0.65
CA HIS A 25 -15.64 -10.12 1.12
C HIS A 25 -16.70 -11.12 0.61
N GLY A 26 -16.26 -12.29 0.16
CA GLY A 26 -17.16 -13.39 -0.24
C GLY A 26 -17.77 -13.29 -1.64
N ARG A 27 -17.34 -12.32 -2.47
CA ARG A 27 -17.78 -12.22 -3.88
C ARG A 27 -16.88 -12.99 -4.86
N TYR A 28 -15.57 -13.00 -4.63
CA TYR A 28 -14.60 -13.64 -5.52
C TYR A 28 -13.43 -14.21 -4.72
N ASN A 29 -13.17 -15.52 -4.83
CA ASN A 29 -12.11 -16.21 -4.07
C ASN A 29 -10.70 -15.59 -4.25
N LEU A 30 -10.39 -15.10 -5.46
CA LEU A 30 -9.11 -14.42 -5.70
C LEU A 30 -9.02 -13.10 -4.94
N LEU A 31 -10.12 -12.34 -4.90
CA LEU A 31 -10.16 -11.05 -4.22
C LEU A 31 -10.02 -11.26 -2.71
N ASP A 32 -10.72 -12.23 -2.12
CA ASP A 32 -10.58 -12.57 -0.70
C ASP A 32 -9.14 -12.98 -0.33
N SER A 33 -8.48 -13.77 -1.17
CA SER A 33 -7.08 -14.16 -0.95
C SER A 33 -6.10 -12.97 -1.03
N LEU A 34 -6.40 -12.00 -1.90
CA LEU A 34 -5.67 -10.73 -1.97
C LEU A 34 -5.96 -9.81 -0.78
N LEU A 35 -7.19 -9.79 -0.28
CA LEU A 35 -7.56 -9.03 0.92
C LEU A 35 -6.87 -9.57 2.17
N GLN A 36 -6.67 -10.88 2.28
CA GLN A 36 -6.01 -11.48 3.44
C GLN A 36 -4.49 -11.20 3.51
N CYS A 37 -3.82 -10.94 2.39
CA CYS A 37 -2.38 -10.75 2.37
C CYS A 37 -2.00 -9.26 2.46
N PRO A 38 -1.51 -8.76 3.61
CA PRO A 38 -1.16 -7.34 3.77
C PRO A 38 -0.02 -6.89 2.83
N TYR A 39 0.85 -7.82 2.42
CA TYR A 39 1.90 -7.56 1.44
C TYR A 39 1.33 -7.32 0.04
N CYS A 40 0.48 -8.24 -0.46
CA CYS A 40 -0.15 -8.11 -1.77
C CYS A 40 -1.03 -6.87 -1.83
N LEU A 41 -1.80 -6.63 -0.77
CA LEU A 41 -2.69 -5.48 -0.72
C LEU A 41 -1.91 -4.17 -0.63
N GLY A 42 -0.80 -4.14 0.11
CA GLY A 42 0.15 -3.03 0.13
C GLY A 42 0.80 -2.72 -1.23
N PHE A 43 1.00 -3.74 -2.07
CA PHE A 43 1.48 -3.55 -3.45
C PHE A 43 0.46 -2.81 -4.32
N TRP A 44 -0.81 -3.24 -4.27
CA TRP A 44 -1.89 -2.60 -5.03
C TRP A 44 -2.23 -1.19 -4.53
N THR A 45 -2.24 -0.97 -3.22
CA THR A 45 -2.41 0.39 -2.66
C THR A 45 -1.19 1.27 -2.94
N GLY A 46 0.00 0.69 -3.13
CA GLY A 46 1.18 1.37 -3.65
C GLY A 46 0.94 1.95 -5.05
N TRP A 47 0.43 1.16 -5.99
CA TRP A 47 0.03 1.66 -7.32
C TRP A 47 -1.04 2.75 -7.25
N ALA A 48 -2.03 2.58 -6.38
CA ALA A 48 -3.09 3.57 -6.19
C ALA A 48 -2.54 4.91 -5.68
N THR A 49 -1.64 4.88 -4.68
CA THR A 49 -1.01 6.10 -4.14
C THR A 49 -0.03 6.76 -5.12
N TRP A 50 0.66 5.96 -5.94
CA TRP A 50 1.48 6.46 -7.04
C TRP A 50 0.63 7.20 -8.08
N GLY A 51 -0.50 6.61 -8.53
CA GLY A 51 -1.43 7.27 -9.43
C GLY A 51 -2.12 8.50 -8.81
N LEU A 52 -2.45 8.44 -7.52
CA LEU A 52 -3.03 9.55 -6.79
C LEU A 52 -2.08 10.76 -6.75
N SER A 53 -0.78 10.52 -6.60
CA SER A 53 0.21 11.60 -6.65
C SER A 53 0.29 12.26 -8.03
N TRP A 54 0.15 11.47 -9.09
CA TRP A 54 -0.01 11.96 -10.46
C TRP A 54 -1.22 12.90 -10.57
N ALA A 55 -2.37 12.49 -10.04
CA ALA A 55 -3.60 13.25 -10.10
C ALA A 55 -3.55 14.57 -9.29
N ILE A 56 -2.94 14.55 -8.10
CA ILE A 56 -2.91 15.72 -7.20
C ILE A 56 -1.81 16.71 -7.57
N HIS A 57 -0.62 16.22 -7.90
CA HIS A 57 0.57 17.06 -8.08
C HIS A 57 1.03 17.18 -9.53
N GLY A 58 0.38 16.49 -10.46
CA GLY A 58 0.82 16.41 -11.86
C GLY A 58 2.13 15.64 -12.05
N LYS A 59 2.67 15.00 -11.00
CA LYS A 59 3.93 14.26 -11.02
C LYS A 59 3.92 13.09 -10.04
N PRO A 60 4.61 11.98 -10.35
CA PRO A 60 4.58 10.78 -9.53
C PRO A 60 5.40 10.90 -8.26
N VAL A 61 5.06 10.02 -7.33
CA VAL A 61 5.86 9.75 -6.16
C VAL A 61 7.07 8.91 -6.55
N LEU A 62 8.26 9.51 -6.37
CA LEU A 62 9.48 9.27 -7.17
C LEU A 62 9.34 9.68 -8.65
N HIS A 63 9.73 10.92 -8.96
CA HIS A 63 9.98 11.37 -10.32
C HIS A 63 11.48 11.22 -10.63
N PRO A 64 11.89 10.48 -11.68
CA PRO A 64 13.29 10.40 -12.08
C PRO A 64 13.78 11.78 -12.55
N VAL A 65 14.98 12.22 -12.14
CA VAL A 65 15.49 13.56 -12.46
C VAL A 65 15.72 13.75 -13.98
N GLU A 66 15.98 12.66 -14.70
CA GLU A 66 16.21 12.64 -16.16
C GLU A 66 15.29 11.63 -16.86
N ALA A 67 13.97 11.79 -16.66
CA ALA A 67 12.99 10.75 -17.01
C ALA A 67 12.70 10.64 -18.52
N CYS A 68 13.21 9.58 -19.15
CA CYS A 68 12.58 9.01 -20.34
C CYS A 68 11.29 8.28 -19.93
N TRP A 69 10.24 8.31 -20.76
CA TRP A 69 8.90 7.79 -20.43
C TRP A 69 8.86 6.34 -19.94
N TRP A 70 9.81 5.50 -20.34
CA TRP A 70 9.97 4.12 -19.87
C TRP A 70 10.38 3.97 -18.40
N GLN A 71 10.90 5.02 -17.75
CA GLN A 71 11.34 4.97 -16.36
C GLN A 71 10.17 5.11 -15.36
N TYR A 72 9.04 5.66 -15.79
CA TYR A 72 7.84 5.80 -14.94
C TYR A 72 7.27 4.47 -14.44
N PRO A 73 7.07 3.43 -15.28
CA PRO A 73 6.58 2.14 -14.79
C PRO A 73 7.57 1.48 -13.82
N LEU A 74 8.88 1.63 -14.03
CA LEU A 74 9.88 1.11 -13.10
C LEU A 74 9.84 1.85 -11.75
N ALA A 75 9.72 3.18 -11.76
CA ALA A 75 9.56 3.97 -10.55
C ALA A 75 8.27 3.61 -9.79
N GLY A 76 7.16 3.40 -10.52
CA GLY A 76 5.90 2.92 -9.96
C GLY A 76 6.01 1.52 -9.37
N LEU A 77 6.75 0.62 -10.01
CA LEU A 77 7.00 -0.73 -9.51
C LEU A 77 7.83 -0.71 -8.22
N ILE A 78 8.91 0.07 -8.19
CA ILE A 78 9.73 0.27 -6.99
C ILE A 78 8.88 0.83 -5.86
N TRP A 79 8.02 1.81 -6.16
CA TRP A 79 7.10 2.36 -5.17
C TRP A 79 6.10 1.33 -4.64
N ALA A 80 5.53 0.51 -5.52
CA ALA A 80 4.60 -0.54 -5.13
C ALA A 80 5.26 -1.58 -4.20
N PHE A 81 6.52 -1.95 -4.47
CA PHE A 81 7.29 -2.83 -3.58
C PHE A 81 7.70 -2.15 -2.26
N ALA A 82 8.08 -0.87 -2.30
CA ALA A 82 8.35 -0.13 -1.07
C ALA A 82 7.10 -0.05 -0.18
N SER A 83 5.94 0.21 -0.78
CA SER A 83 4.64 0.21 -0.12
C SER A 83 4.28 -1.17 0.44
N SER A 84 4.47 -2.26 -0.31
CA SER A 84 4.18 -3.61 0.20
C SER A 84 5.02 -3.99 1.42
N VAL A 85 6.31 -3.67 1.40
CA VAL A 85 7.21 -3.89 2.54
C VAL A 85 6.77 -3.07 3.76
N VAL A 86 6.47 -1.79 3.58
CA VAL A 86 6.03 -0.92 4.70
C VAL A 86 4.70 -1.40 5.26
N CYS A 87 3.72 -1.73 4.42
CA CYS A 87 2.43 -2.25 4.86
C CYS A 87 2.57 -3.57 5.64
N TYR A 88 3.44 -4.47 5.17
CA TYR A 88 3.70 -5.72 5.86
C TYR A 88 4.36 -5.50 7.24
N VAL A 89 5.40 -4.66 7.30
CA VAL A 89 6.10 -4.35 8.56
C VAL A 89 5.15 -3.70 9.56
N LEU A 90 4.35 -2.72 9.14
CA LEU A 90 3.38 -2.06 10.02
C LEU A 90 2.30 -3.03 10.51
N TYR A 91 1.78 -3.89 9.62
CA TYR A 91 0.81 -4.89 10.00
C TYR A 91 1.36 -5.86 11.05
N VAL A 92 2.55 -6.43 10.82
CA VAL A 92 3.21 -7.32 11.79
C VAL A 92 3.48 -6.62 13.12
N SER A 93 3.89 -5.35 13.07
CA SER A 93 4.14 -4.55 14.28
C SER A 93 2.87 -4.35 15.12
N ILE A 94 1.71 -4.17 14.48
CA ILE A 94 0.41 -4.03 15.16
C ILE A 94 0.00 -5.35 15.79
N VAL A 95 0.07 -6.46 15.05
CA VAL A 95 -0.26 -7.79 15.59
C VAL A 95 0.61 -8.11 16.81
N TRP A 96 1.92 -7.83 16.73
CA TRP A 96 2.82 -8.04 17.86
C TRP A 96 2.49 -7.14 19.07
N LEU A 97 2.03 -5.92 18.82
CA LEU A 97 1.59 -5.00 19.87
C LEU A 97 0.31 -5.50 20.54
N GLU A 98 -0.65 -5.98 19.77
CA GLU A 98 -1.90 -6.59 20.26
C GLU A 98 -1.60 -7.81 21.16
N ASP A 99 -0.78 -8.76 20.68
CA ASP A 99 -0.34 -9.92 21.46
C ASP A 99 0.39 -9.56 22.77
N SER A 100 1.06 -8.41 22.79
CA SER A 100 1.79 -7.93 23.97
C SER A 100 0.88 -7.25 25.00
N LEU A 101 -0.27 -6.75 24.56
CA LEU A 101 -1.30 -6.16 25.42
C LEU A 101 -2.19 -7.23 26.06
N GLU A 102 -2.53 -8.30 25.34
CA GLU A 102 -3.36 -9.40 25.86
C GLU A 102 -2.65 -10.26 26.92
N ARG A 103 -1.31 -10.24 26.94
CA ARG A 103 -0.50 -10.98 27.93
C ARG A 103 -0.32 -10.26 29.28
N LYS A 104 -0.90 -9.06 29.46
CA LYS A 104 -0.87 -8.29 30.70
C LYS A 104 -2.21 -8.33 31.41
#